data_AF-A0A392S179-F1
#
_entry.id   AF-A0A392S179-F1
#
_cell.length_a   1.000
_cell.length_b   1.000
_cell.length_c   1.000
_cell.angle_alpha   90.00
_cell.angle_beta   90.00
_cell.angle_gamma   90.00
#
_symmetry.space_group_name_H-M   'P 1'
#
loop_
_entity.id
_entity.type
_entity.pdbx_description
1 polymer ?
#
loop_
_entity_poly.entity_id
_entity_poly.type
_entity_poly.pdbx_seq_one_letter_code
_entity_poly.pdbx_strand_id
1 'polypeptide(L)' 'SMVESSNYMQPSIPRFDGFYDHWAMLMENLLRSKEFWDLIENGVTTAPVNATQEQLKAA' A
#
# COMPACT_ATOMS: atom_id res chain seq x y z
N SER A 1 29.33 14.95 -15.54
CA SER A 1 28.41 15.59 -14.58
C SER A 1 27.69 14.51 -13.84
N MET A 2 27.96 14.36 -12.53
CA MET A 2 27.29 13.38 -11.69
C MET A 2 25.84 13.85 -11.50
N VAL A 3 24.97 13.54 -12.46
CA VAL A 3 23.54 13.40 -12.16
C VAL A 3 23.45 12.12 -11.36
N GLU A 4 23.80 12.23 -10.07
CA GLU A 4 23.43 11.25 -9.07
C GLU A 4 21.91 11.27 -9.05
N SER A 5 21.33 10.34 -9.79
CA SER A 5 19.90 10.19 -10.00
C SER A 5 19.21 10.30 -8.65
N SER A 6 18.40 11.35 -8.49
CA SER A 6 17.56 11.68 -7.33
C SER A 6 16.49 10.61 -7.08
N ASN A 7 16.92 9.37 -6.83
CA ASN A 7 16.08 8.23 -6.49
C ASN A 7 15.85 8.14 -4.97
N TYR A 8 16.48 9.03 -4.20
CA TYR A 8 16.42 9.13 -2.74
C TYR A 8 15.01 9.39 -2.17
N MET A 9 13.98 9.58 -3.01
CA MET A 9 12.63 9.91 -2.57
C MET A 9 11.55 8.93 -3.05
N GLN A 10 11.90 7.87 -3.80
CA GLN A 10 10.91 6.86 -4.12
C GLN A 10 10.73 5.94 -2.90
N PRO A 11 9.53 5.89 -2.29
CA PRO A 11 9.26 4.92 -1.24
C PRO A 11 9.45 3.53 -1.84
N SER A 12 10.55 2.87 -1.46
CA SER A 12 10.88 1.54 -1.94
C SER A 12 9.99 0.55 -1.22
N ILE A 13 9.21 -0.22 -1.98
CA ILE A 13 8.38 -1.29 -1.42
C ILE A 13 9.31 -2.34 -0.81
N PRO A 14 9.19 -2.67 0.49
CA PRO A 14 10.01 -3.67 1.14
C PRO A 14 9.89 -5.03 0.44
N ARG A 15 11.03 -5.58 0.01
CA ARG A 15 11.11 -6.95 -0.53
C ARG A 15 11.17 -7.93 0.65
N PHE A 16 10.42 -9.01 0.56
CA PHE A 16 10.56 -10.13 1.50
C PHE A 16 11.83 -10.93 1.20
N ASP A 17 12.67 -11.13 2.21
CA ASP A 17 13.98 -11.79 2.11
C ASP A 17 14.14 -12.97 3.10
N GLY A 18 13.07 -13.35 3.78
CA GLY A 18 13.06 -14.42 4.78
C GLY A 18 12.98 -13.93 6.23
N PHE A 19 13.20 -12.64 6.51
CA PHE A 19 13.05 -12.07 7.84
C PHE A 19 11.67 -11.44 8.03
N TYR A 20 10.69 -12.26 8.43
CA TYR A 20 9.30 -11.84 8.52
C TYR A 20 9.07 -10.65 9.46
N ASP A 21 9.58 -10.68 10.70
CA ASP A 21 9.40 -9.57 11.66
C ASP A 21 9.94 -8.23 11.12
N HIS A 22 11.12 -8.26 10.52
CA HIS A 22 11.74 -7.06 9.96
C HIS A 22 10.95 -6.55 8.75
N TRP A 23 10.55 -7.44 7.85
CA TRP A 23 9.74 -7.10 6.69
C TRP A 23 8.37 -6.55 7.09
N ALA A 24 7.71 -7.17 8.07
CA ALA A 24 6.42 -6.74 8.59
C ALA A 24 6.48 -5.33 9.20
N MET A 25 7.53 -5.04 9.99
CA MET A 25 7.75 -3.70 10.54
C MET A 25 7.89 -2.63 9.44
N LEU A 26 8.64 -2.92 8.37
CA LEU A 26 8.81 -2.00 7.25
C LEU A 26 7.51 -1.79 6.45
N MET A 27 6.76 -2.88 6.22
CA MET A 27 5.46 -2.82 5.54
C MET A 27 4.41 -2.07 6.36
N GLU A 28 4.37 -2.27 7.67
CA GLU A 28 3.49 -1.52 8.57
C GLU A 28 3.80 -0.01 8.48
N ASN A 29 5.08 0.38 8.61
CA ASN A 29 5.47 1.79 8.52
C ASN A 29 5.10 2.39 7.16
N LEU A 30 5.31 1.65 6.06
CA LEU A 30 4.94 2.08 4.71
C LEU A 30 3.43 2.33 4.57
N LEU A 31 2.60 1.40 5.07
CA LEU A 31 1.15 1.47 4.97
C LEU A 31 0.59 2.62 5.82
N ARG A 32 1.09 2.79 7.04
CA ARG A 32 0.73 3.92 7.91
C ARG A 32 1.16 5.27 7.31
N SER A 33 2.34 5.36 6.70
CA SER A 33 2.82 6.59 6.04
C SER A 33 1.99 6.97 4.80
N LYS A 34 1.21 6.05 4.26
CA LYS A 34 0.33 6.25 3.10
C LYS A 34 -1.15 6.28 3.46
N GLU A 35 -1.46 6.28 4.76
CA GLU A 35 -2.84 6.27 5.27
C GLU A 35 -3.67 5.05 4.81
N PHE A 36 -3.01 3.97 4.37
CA PHE A 36 -3.67 2.73 3.92
C PHE A 36 -3.96 1.75 5.06
N TRP A 37 -3.55 2.05 6.29
CA TRP A 37 -3.72 1.15 7.44
C TRP A 37 -5.20 0.81 7.70
N ASP A 38 -6.09 1.76 7.48
CA ASP A 38 -7.55 1.57 7.59
C ASP A 38 -8.05 0.41 6.70
N LEU A 39 -7.52 0.28 5.48
CA LEU A 39 -7.89 -0.80 4.56
C LEU A 39 -7.46 -2.19 5.04
N ILE A 40 -6.42 -2.25 5.89
CA ILE A 40 -5.92 -3.50 6.47
C ILE A 40 -6.74 -3.89 7.70
N GLU A 41 -7.06 -2.92 8.57
CA GLU A 41 -7.84 -3.16 9.79
C GLU A 41 -9.33 -3.37 9.51
N ASN A 42 -9.92 -2.50 8.70
CA ASN A 42 -11.36 -2.45 8.46
C ASN A 42 -11.77 -3.17 7.16
N GLY A 43 -10.79 -3.51 6.32
CA GLY A 43 -11.01 -4.16 5.02
C GLY A 43 -11.42 -3.17 3.93
N VAL A 44 -11.73 -3.70 2.75
CA VAL A 44 -12.21 -2.92 1.60
C VAL A 44 -13.63 -3.33 1.27
N THR A 45 -14.53 -2.36 1.15
CA THR A 45 -15.87 -2.60 0.63
C THR A 45 -15.75 -3.02 -0.83
N THR A 46 -16.09 -4.27 -1.12
CA THR A 46 -16.11 -4.77 -2.50
C THR A 46 -17.53 -4.68 -3.03
N ALA A 47 -17.67 -4.12 -4.23
CA ALA A 47 -18.95 -4.10 -4.91
C ALA A 47 -19.34 -5.52 -5.35
N PRO A 48 -20.65 -5.87 -5.32
CA PRO A 48 -21.11 -7.15 -5.81
C PRO A 48 -20.82 -7.33 -7.31
N VAL A 49 -20.68 -8.58 -7.76
CA VAL A 49 -20.29 -8.94 -9.15
C VAL A 49 -21.18 -8.33 -10.25
N ASN A 50 -22.40 -7.92 -9.91
CA ASN A 50 -23.37 -7.33 -10.83
C ASN A 50 -23.73 -5.89 -10.47
N ALA A 51 -22.87 -5.20 -9.72
CA ALA A 51 -23.08 -3.82 -9.32
C ALA A 51 -23.23 -2.90 -10.54
N THR A 52 -24.26 -2.08 -10.55
CA THR A 52 -24.38 -1.01 -11.56
C THR A 52 -23.29 0.04 -11.35
N GLN A 53 -22.99 0.81 -12.39
CA GLN A 53 -21.98 1.88 -12.32
C GLN A 53 -22.24 2.89 -11.19
N GLU A 54 -23.50 3.10 -10.81
CA GLU A 54 -23.89 3.96 -9.69
C GLU A 54 -23.51 3.33 -8.35
N GLN A 55 -23.67 2.01 -8.19
CA GLN A 55 -23.27 1.27 -6.99
C GLN A 55 -21.75 1.18 -6.84
N LEU A 56 -21.01 1.10 -7.95
CA LEU A 56 -19.54 1.10 -7.94
C LEU A 56 -18.94 2.44 -7.50
N LYS A 57 -19.63 3.57 -7.76
CA LYS A 57 -19.16 4.90 -7.33
C LYS A 57 -19.43 5.19 -5.84
N ALA A 58 -20.29 4.40 -5.21
CA ALA A 58 -20.69 4.56 -3.82
C ALA A 58 -19.94 3.62 -2.85
N ALA A 59 -19.09 2.73 -3.38
CA ALA A 59 -18.30 1.76 -2.63
C ALA A 59 -16.92 2.30 -2.26
#